data_AF-A0A7I0J6U5-F1
#
_entry.id   AF-A0A7I0J6U5-F1
#
_cell.length_a   1.000
_cell.length_b   1.000
_cell.length_c   1.000
_cell.angle_alpha   90.00
_cell.angle_beta   90.00
_cell.angle_gamma   90.00
#
_symmetry.space_group_name_H-M   'P 1'
#
loop_
_entity.id
_entity.type
_entity.pdbx_description
1 polymer ?
#
loop_
_entity_poly.entity_id
_entity_poly.type
_entity_poly.pdbx_seq_one_letter_code
_entity_poly.pdbx_strand_id
1 'polypeptide(L)'
;YIDDAHGISLFGDKGQGFARSQMDELGSRTIVAASLGKGFGASGGMLMLGTVHQENLFRRFAVAHAFSASINNASIGAALASARLHRTDELARLRAVLQKRIA
;
A
#
# COMPACT_ATOMS: atom_id res chain seq x y z
N TYR A 1 2.73 13.32 6.85
CA TYR A 1 1.63 12.46 6.37
C TYR A 1 1.56 12.61 4.87
N ILE A 2 1.52 11.51 4.13
CA ILE A 2 1.47 11.49 2.66
C ILE A 2 0.39 10.50 2.25
N ASP A 3 -0.52 10.91 1.36
CA ASP A 3 -1.45 10.01 0.70
C ASP A 3 -0.84 9.52 -0.62
N ASP A 4 -0.59 8.22 -0.70
CA ASP A 4 -0.05 7.53 -1.88
C ASP A 4 -1.05 6.46 -2.37
N ALA A 5 -2.35 6.70 -2.18
CA ALA A 5 -3.42 5.77 -2.53
C ALA A 5 -3.44 5.39 -4.01
N HIS A 6 -2.98 6.26 -4.89
CA HIS A 6 -2.89 6.03 -6.33
C HIS A 6 -1.50 5.59 -6.79
N GLY A 7 -0.45 5.75 -5.98
CA GLY A 7 0.91 5.44 -6.43
C GLY A 7 1.35 4.01 -6.18
N ILE A 8 0.84 3.34 -5.13
CA ILE A 8 1.12 1.90 -4.94
C ILE A 8 0.72 1.12 -6.19
N SER A 9 1.50 0.09 -6.53
CA SER A 9 1.38 -0.67 -7.78
C SER A 9 1.68 0.10 -9.06
N LEU A 10 1.89 1.43 -9.05
CA LEU A 10 2.29 2.22 -10.24
C LEU A 10 3.75 2.69 -10.20
N PHE A 11 4.23 3.11 -9.03
CA PHE A 11 5.60 3.60 -8.85
C PHE A 11 6.45 2.74 -7.92
N GLY A 12 7.77 2.91 -8.01
CA GLY A 12 8.78 2.12 -7.31
C GLY A 12 8.93 0.70 -7.88
N ASP A 13 10.15 0.16 -7.83
CA ASP A 13 10.52 -1.11 -8.49
C ASP A 13 9.60 -2.28 -8.15
N LYS A 14 9.13 -2.36 -6.91
CA LYS A 14 8.25 -3.43 -6.41
C LYS A 14 6.82 -2.97 -6.15
N GLY A 15 6.43 -1.81 -6.68
CA GLY A 15 5.10 -1.25 -6.47
C GLY A 15 4.80 -0.75 -5.06
N GLN A 16 5.84 -0.38 -4.33
CA GLN A 16 5.73 0.24 -3.02
C GLN A 16 5.09 1.64 -3.03
N GLY A 17 4.89 2.26 -4.19
CA GLY A 17 4.36 3.61 -4.32
C GLY A 17 5.45 4.67 -4.48
N PHE A 18 5.06 5.87 -4.93
CA PHE A 18 6.01 6.95 -5.20
C PHE A 18 6.61 7.45 -3.90
N ALA A 19 5.79 7.70 -2.88
CA ALA A 19 6.25 8.25 -1.61
C ALA A 19 7.27 7.32 -0.95
N ARG A 20 6.98 6.02 -0.88
CA ARG A 20 7.90 5.03 -0.29
C ARG A 20 9.17 4.84 -1.11
N SER A 21 9.13 5.04 -2.43
CA SER A 21 10.32 4.90 -3.29
C SER A 21 11.29 6.08 -3.21
N GLN A 22 10.86 7.24 -2.69
CA GLN A 22 11.74 8.40 -2.49
C GLN A 22 12.48 8.38 -1.14
N MET A 23 12.36 7.29 -0.38
CA MET A 23 12.87 7.20 0.99
C MET A 23 13.59 5.87 1.19
N ASP A 24 14.73 5.89 1.87
CA ASP A 24 15.37 4.65 2.31
C ASP A 24 14.55 4.01 3.44
N GLU A 25 14.22 4.81 4.46
CA GLU A 25 13.43 4.41 5.63
C GLU A 25 12.27 5.38 5.91
N LEU A 26 11.23 4.86 6.56
CA LEU A 26 10.16 5.69 7.11
C LEU A 26 10.61 6.22 8.48
N GLY A 27 10.87 7.52 8.59
CA GLY A 27 11.25 8.15 9.86
C GLY A 27 10.08 8.31 10.85
N SER A 28 10.39 8.74 12.08
CA SER A 28 9.41 8.93 13.16
C SER A 28 8.36 10.03 12.93
N ARG A 29 8.55 10.87 11.92
CA ARG A 29 7.64 11.97 11.53
C ARG A 29 6.88 11.71 10.23
N THR A 30 7.00 10.51 9.68
CA THR A 30 6.39 10.15 8.40
C THR A 30 5.38 9.03 8.58
N ILE A 31 4.23 9.19 7.93
CA ILE A 31 3.18 8.20 7.78
C ILE A 31 2.78 8.27 6.31
N VAL A 32 2.72 7.12 5.64
CA VAL A 32 2.17 7.01 4.28
C VAL A 32 0.86 6.24 4.35
N ALA A 33 -0.21 6.83 3.85
CA ALA A 33 -1.49 6.17 3.67
C ALA A 33 -1.62 5.67 2.22
N ALA A 34 -2.16 4.47 2.03
CA ALA A 34 -2.35 3.90 0.71
C ALA A 34 -3.67 3.11 0.62
N SER A 35 -4.11 2.85 -0.61
CA SER A 35 -5.39 2.18 -0.90
C SER A 35 -5.14 0.86 -1.62
N LEU A 36 -5.53 -0.25 -1.00
CA LEU A 36 -5.45 -1.58 -1.62
C LEU A 36 -6.51 -1.78 -2.72
N GLY A 37 -7.52 -0.90 -2.79
CA GLY A 37 -8.63 -0.95 -3.75
C GLY A 37 -8.39 -0.32 -5.13
N LYS A 38 -7.16 0.07 -5.47
CA LYS A 38 -6.84 0.71 -6.77
C LYS A 38 -5.90 -0.16 -7.59
N GLY A 39 -4.71 0.33 -7.92
CA GLY A 39 -3.71 -0.43 -8.66
C GLY A 39 -3.34 -1.77 -8.02
N PHE A 40 -3.51 -1.88 -6.69
CA PHE A 40 -3.22 -3.11 -5.94
C PHE A 40 -4.28 -4.20 -6.13
N GLY A 41 -5.48 -3.89 -6.66
CA GLY A 41 -6.47 -4.89 -7.08
C GLY A 41 -7.12 -5.71 -5.95
N ALA A 42 -7.10 -5.22 -4.71
CA ALA A 42 -7.74 -5.85 -3.54
C ALA A 42 -8.78 -4.90 -2.92
N SER A 43 -8.95 -4.94 -1.59
CA SER A 43 -9.81 -4.00 -0.86
C SER A 43 -9.18 -3.64 0.49
N GLY A 44 -9.53 -2.45 0.99
CA GLY A 44 -9.02 -1.90 2.25
C GLY A 44 -7.99 -0.79 2.09
N GLY A 45 -7.59 -0.22 3.22
CA GLY A 45 -6.52 0.78 3.33
C GLY A 45 -5.29 0.23 4.03
N MET A 46 -4.16 0.91 3.85
CA MET A 46 -2.90 0.56 4.49
C MET A 46 -2.23 1.82 5.02
N LEU A 47 -1.64 1.73 6.21
CA LEU A 47 -0.71 2.71 6.75
C LEU A 47 0.69 2.10 6.77
N MET A 48 1.66 2.79 6.19
CA MET A 48 3.07 2.49 6.36
C MET A 48 3.62 3.40 7.46
N LEU A 49 4.18 2.78 8.50
CA LEU A 49 4.65 3.45 9.71
C LEU A 49 6.15 3.21 9.86
N GLY A 50 6.85 4.22 10.36
CA GLY A 50 8.29 4.22 10.54
C GLY A 50 8.76 3.72 11.90
N THR A 51 7.87 3.66 12.90
CA THR A 51 8.25 3.29 14.26
C THR A 51 7.19 2.43 14.95
N VAL A 52 7.65 1.60 15.88
CA VAL A 52 6.79 0.82 16.79
C VAL A 52 5.89 1.74 17.64
N HIS A 53 6.36 2.93 17.98
CA HIS A 53 5.54 3.92 18.70
C HIS A 53 4.33 4.36 17.88
N GLN A 54 4.52 4.68 16.60
CA GLN A 54 3.41 5.01 15.70
C GLN A 54 2.42 3.85 15.56
N GLU A 55 2.91 2.62 15.39
CA GLU A 55 2.04 1.43 15.30
C GLU A 55 1.20 1.25 16.56
N ASN A 56 1.83 1.36 17.74
CA ASN A 56 1.13 1.27 19.02
C ASN A 56 0.07 2.36 19.18
N LEU A 57 0.34 3.58 18.73
CA LEU A 57 -0.64 4.68 18.77
C LEU A 57 -1.89 4.32 17.96
N PHE A 58 -1.73 3.88 16.70
CA PHE A 58 -2.87 3.54 15.85
C PHE A 58 -3.64 2.34 16.36
N ARG A 59 -2.95 1.27 16.80
CA ARG A 59 -3.63 0.06 17.31
C ARG A 59 -4.42 0.31 18.58
N ARG A 60 -3.94 1.20 19.46
CA ARG A 60 -4.59 1.47 20.77
C ARG A 60 -5.67 2.54 20.70
N PHE A 61 -5.49 3.57 19.87
CA PHE A 61 -6.30 4.79 19.96
C PHE A 61 -7.08 5.15 18.69
N ALA A 62 -6.86 4.48 17.55
CA ALA A 62 -7.65 4.76 16.36
C ALA A 62 -9.04 4.15 16.47
N VAL A 63 -10.05 4.98 16.76
CA VAL A 63 -11.46 4.57 16.90
C VAL A 63 -11.95 3.79 15.67
N ALA A 64 -11.60 4.26 14.47
CA ALA A 64 -11.98 3.58 13.23
C ALA A 64 -11.34 2.18 13.07
N HIS A 65 -10.19 1.93 13.71
CA HIS A 65 -9.57 0.60 13.76
C HIS A 65 -10.22 -0.28 14.82
N ALA A 66 -10.48 0.27 16.01
CA ALA A 66 -10.97 -0.47 17.17
C ALA A 66 -12.46 -0.87 17.06
N PHE A 67 -13.28 -0.06 16.41
CA PHE A 67 -14.74 -0.21 16.38
C PHE A 67 -15.30 -0.41 14.97
N SER A 68 -14.53 -1.02 14.07
CA SER A 68 -14.97 -1.40 12.72
C SER A 68 -14.83 -2.89 12.50
N ALA A 69 -15.62 -3.44 11.57
CA ALA A 69 -15.48 -4.83 11.17
C ALA A 69 -14.14 -5.05 10.43
N SER A 70 -13.48 -6.16 10.73
CA SER A 70 -12.27 -6.57 10.03
C SER A 70 -12.53 -6.74 8.52
N ILE A 71 -11.48 -6.51 7.72
CA ILE A 71 -11.48 -6.83 6.29
C ILE A 71 -11.84 -8.30 6.09
N ASN A 72 -12.73 -8.60 5.14
CA ASN A 72 -13.15 -9.97 4.88
C ASN A 72 -12.02 -10.85 4.30
N ASN A 73 -12.16 -12.17 4.47
CA ASN A 73 -11.13 -13.13 4.07
C ASN A 73 -10.81 -13.10 2.57
N ALA A 74 -11.81 -12.86 1.71
CA ALA A 74 -11.60 -12.77 0.27
C ALA A 74 -10.69 -11.58 -0.09
N SER A 75 -10.88 -10.44 0.56
CA SER A 75 -10.06 -9.23 0.37
C SER A 75 -8.63 -9.43 0.89
N ILE A 76 -8.46 -10.12 2.02
CA ILE A 76 -7.14 -10.51 2.54
C ILE A 76 -6.43 -11.45 1.56
N GLY A 77 -7.14 -12.45 1.04
CA GLY A 77 -6.61 -13.39 0.04
C GLY A 77 -6.16 -12.68 -1.24
N ALA A 78 -6.98 -11.76 -1.76
CA ALA A 78 -6.65 -10.92 -2.91
C ALA A 78 -5.42 -10.05 -2.64
N ALA A 79 -5.34 -9.42 -1.46
CA ALA A 79 -4.19 -8.60 -1.09
C ALA A 79 -2.89 -9.41 -1.00
N LEU A 80 -2.93 -10.62 -0.42
CA LEU A 80 -1.79 -11.52 -0.35
C LEU A 80 -1.35 -12.01 -1.74
N ALA A 81 -2.30 -12.32 -2.63
CA ALA A 81 -2.01 -12.70 -4.01
C ALA A 81 -1.37 -11.54 -4.78
N SER A 82 -1.93 -10.34 -4.67
CA SER A 82 -1.37 -9.13 -5.27
C SER A 82 0.04 -8.84 -4.75
N ALA A 83 0.28 -8.93 -3.44
CA ALA A 83 1.61 -8.77 -2.86
C ALA A 83 2.64 -9.79 -3.38
N ARG A 84 2.20 -11.01 -3.72
CA ARG A 84 3.06 -12.01 -4.38
C ARG A 84 3.38 -11.61 -5.82
N LEU A 85 2.39 -11.15 -6.59
CA LEU A 85 2.59 -10.64 -7.96
C LEU A 85 3.53 -9.43 -8.00
N HIS A 86 3.50 -8.57 -6.98
CA HIS A 86 4.43 -7.43 -6.86
C HIS A 86 5.91 -7.84 -6.72
N ARG A 87 6.19 -9.13 -6.49
CA ARG A 87 7.53 -9.70 -6.40
C ARG A 87 7.95 -10.47 -7.65
N THR A 88 7.16 -10.42 -8.72
CA THR A 88 7.47 -11.05 -10.00
C THR A 88 7.60 -9.99 -11.09
N ASP A 89 8.14 -10.38 -12.25
CA ASP A 89 8.27 -9.51 -13.42
C ASP A 89 6.91 -9.14 -14.05
N GLU A 90 5.84 -9.80 -13.62
CA GLU A 90 4.49 -9.52 -14.12
C GLU A 90 4.05 -8.09 -13.84
N LEU A 91 4.37 -7.54 -12.66
CA LEU A 91 4.04 -6.15 -12.33
C LEU A 91 4.72 -5.18 -13.30
N ALA A 92 6.01 -5.36 -13.56
CA ALA A 92 6.77 -4.52 -14.48
C ALA A 92 6.19 -4.60 -15.90
N ARG A 93 5.86 -5.81 -16.36
CA ARG A 93 5.20 -6.05 -17.66
C ARG A 93 3.86 -5.32 -17.76
N LEU A 94 2.99 -5.43 -16.75
CA LEU A 94 1.67 -4.79 -16.74
C LEU A 94 1.78 -3.26 -16.75
N ARG A 95 2.72 -2.69 -16.00
CA ARG A 95 3.00 -1.24 -16.02
C ARG A 95 3.50 -0.76 -17.37
N ALA A 96 4.40 -1.51 -18.02
CA ALA A 96 4.88 -1.17 -19.36
C ALA A 96 3.73 -1.20 -20.38
N VAL A 97 2.80 -2.15 -20.26
CA VAL A 97 1.58 -2.18 -21.08
C VAL A 97 0.68 -0.98 -20.81
N LEU A 98 0.46 -0.61 -19.54
CA LEU A 98 -0.32 0.56 -19.16
C LEU A 98 0.28 1.84 -19.75
N GLN A 99 1.59 2.04 -19.60
CA GLN A 99 2.30 3.23 -20.10
C GLN A 99 2.14 3.38 -21.62
N LYS A 100 2.20 2.27 -22.37
CA LYS A 100 1.98 2.28 -23.83
C LYS A 100 0.56 2.65 -24.24
N ARG A 101 -0.43 2.49 -23.36
CA ARG A 101 -1.85 2.78 -23.65
C ARG A 101 -2.26 4.20 -23.29
N ILE A 102 -1.49 4.87 -22.45
CA ILE A 102 -1.78 6.23 -21.98
C ILE A 102 -0.83 7.28 -22.58
N ALA A 103 0.17 6.85 -23.35
CA ALA A 103 1.01 7.69 -24.20
C ALA A 103 0.29 7.98 -25.52
#